data_AF-X1RMW2-F1
#
_entry.id   AF-X1RMW2-F1
#
_cell.length_a   1.000
_cell.length_b   1.000
_cell.length_c   1.000
_cell.angle_alpha   90.00
_cell.angle_beta   90.00
_cell.angle_gamma   90.00
#
_symmetry.space_group_name_H-M   'P 1'
#
loop_
_entity.id
_entity.type
_entity.pdbx_description
1 polymer ?
#
loop_
_entity_poly.entity_id
_entity_poly.type
_entity_poly.pdbx_seq_one_letter_code
_entity_poly.pdbx_strand_id
1 'polypeptide(L)'
;FGARILLNSIITDIKLKPDKPLEKNPCVMCKLCEKSCQGGLFAKDEEQTIVIAGIEETIAKRNNYAYCIAICSGMAGQNKFKDWSTWSPFRFDDIEKLPLDDTVIEYVQNMFAKGVEKGGLEAENVYRLVENSFIGRNNKPAKDFRPSCGFCQLVCGATMKDKKESYNKIVNSGCIEEKIKK
;
A
#
# COMPACT_ATOMS: atom_id res chain seq x y z
N PHE A 1 -17.23 -7.37 -2.28
CA PHE A 1 -15.95 -7.36 -1.53
C PHE A 1 -15.29 -5.99 -1.41
N GLY A 2 -15.83 -4.92 -2.02
CA GLY A 2 -15.14 -3.64 -2.08
C GLY A 2 -13.77 -3.78 -2.77
N ALA A 3 -12.74 -3.10 -2.28
CA ALA A 3 -11.38 -3.24 -2.81
C ALA A 3 -10.62 -4.45 -2.23
N ARG A 4 -11.22 -5.28 -1.37
CA ARG A 4 -10.58 -6.43 -0.70
C ARG A 4 -10.38 -7.64 -1.62
N ILE A 5 -9.91 -7.39 -2.82
CA ILE A 5 -9.68 -8.38 -3.87
C ILE A 5 -8.34 -8.08 -4.54
N LEU A 6 -7.68 -9.12 -5.03
CA LEU A 6 -6.56 -8.99 -5.94
C LEU A 6 -7.04 -9.32 -7.35
N LEU A 7 -6.74 -8.43 -8.29
CA LEU A 7 -7.07 -8.59 -9.69
C LEU A 7 -5.81 -9.01 -10.45
N ASN A 8 -5.97 -9.93 -11.41
CA ASN A 8 -4.95 -10.31 -12.39
C ASN A 8 -5.61 -10.33 -13.77
N SER A 9 -4.82 -10.22 -14.83
CA SER A 9 -5.34 -10.12 -16.20
C SER A 9 -4.45 -10.89 -17.17
N ILE A 10 -5.08 -11.41 -18.23
CA ILE A 10 -4.40 -12.06 -19.36
C ILE A 10 -4.73 -11.24 -20.60
N ILE A 11 -3.71 -10.87 -21.36
CA ILE A 11 -3.87 -10.20 -22.66
C ILE A 11 -3.79 -11.29 -23.74
N THR A 12 -4.73 -11.28 -24.66
CA THR A 12 -4.84 -12.30 -25.72
C THR A 12 -5.43 -11.68 -26.99
N ASP A 13 -5.08 -12.24 -28.15
CA ASP A 13 -5.64 -11.87 -29.45
C ASP A 13 -7.01 -12.52 -29.72
N ILE A 14 -7.46 -13.43 -28.84
CA ILE A 14 -8.80 -14.02 -28.94
C ILE A 14 -9.84 -12.91 -28.83
N LYS A 15 -10.72 -12.81 -29.85
CA LYS A 15 -11.81 -11.84 -29.88
C LYS A 15 -12.92 -12.27 -28.92
N LEU A 16 -12.95 -11.65 -27.74
CA LEU A 16 -14.00 -11.84 -26.74
C LEU A 16 -14.96 -10.65 -26.75
N LYS A 17 -16.24 -10.91 -26.44
CA LYS A 17 -17.21 -9.83 -26.22
C LYS A 17 -16.90 -9.17 -24.87
N PRO A 18 -16.74 -7.83 -24.80
CA PRO A 18 -16.48 -7.15 -23.54
C PRO A 18 -17.71 -7.21 -22.62
N ASP A 19 -17.46 -7.33 -21.33
CA ASP A 19 -18.48 -7.18 -20.30
C ASP A 19 -18.95 -5.73 -20.21
N LYS A 20 -20.18 -5.54 -19.73
CA LYS A 20 -20.69 -4.20 -19.44
C LYS A 20 -19.97 -3.63 -18.20
N PRO A 21 -19.55 -2.35 -18.24
CA PRO A 21 -19.00 -1.70 -17.06
C PRO A 21 -20.05 -1.56 -15.96
N LEU A 22 -19.59 -1.31 -14.73
CA LEU A 22 -20.48 -0.97 -13.63
C LEU A 22 -21.22 0.33 -13.91
N GLU A 23 -22.52 0.37 -13.63
CA GLU A 23 -23.34 1.56 -13.85
C GLU A 23 -23.06 2.68 -12.84
N LYS A 24 -22.56 2.33 -11.65
CA LYS A 24 -22.33 3.27 -10.55
C LYS A 24 -21.01 2.99 -9.84
N ASN A 25 -20.27 4.06 -9.60
CA ASN A 25 -19.06 4.04 -8.79
C ASN A 25 -19.40 3.74 -7.31
N PRO A 26 -18.80 2.71 -6.68
CA PRO A 26 -19.03 2.40 -5.26
C PRO A 26 -18.25 3.32 -4.30
N CYS A 27 -17.37 4.19 -4.82
CA CYS A 27 -16.71 5.22 -4.04
C CYS A 27 -17.72 6.29 -3.65
N VAL A 28 -17.82 6.58 -2.35
CA VAL A 28 -18.69 7.62 -1.78
C VAL A 28 -17.88 8.72 -1.11
N MET A 29 -16.62 8.88 -1.53
CA MET A 29 -15.68 9.90 -1.02
C MET A 29 -15.56 9.95 0.51
N CYS A 30 -15.68 8.79 1.18
CA CYS A 30 -15.62 8.71 2.64
C CYS A 30 -14.23 8.98 3.25
N LYS A 31 -13.18 9.03 2.41
CA LYS A 31 -11.76 9.25 2.77
C LYS A 31 -11.17 8.28 3.82
N LEU A 32 -11.83 7.15 4.10
CA LEU A 32 -11.30 6.16 5.06
C LEU A 32 -10.00 5.50 4.57
N CYS A 33 -9.79 5.37 3.26
CA CYS A 33 -8.51 4.90 2.69
C CYS A 33 -7.36 5.88 2.91
N GLU A 34 -7.63 7.18 2.93
CA GLU A 34 -6.66 8.22 3.25
C GLU A 34 -6.35 8.18 4.76
N LYS A 35 -7.38 8.15 5.60
CA LYS A 35 -7.23 8.07 7.05
C LYS A 35 -6.56 6.78 7.54
N SER A 36 -6.65 5.69 6.78
CA SER A 36 -5.94 4.43 7.09
C SER A 36 -4.58 4.32 6.41
N CYS A 37 -4.16 5.29 5.59
CA CYS A 37 -2.87 5.25 4.91
C CYS A 37 -1.79 5.89 5.78
N GLN A 38 -0.83 5.08 6.23
CA GLN A 38 0.34 5.56 6.96
C GLN A 38 1.35 6.28 6.04
N GLY A 39 1.34 6.02 4.74
CA GLY A 39 2.27 6.61 3.78
C GLY A 39 1.83 7.92 3.14
N GLY A 40 0.55 8.28 3.19
CA GLY A 40 0.07 9.48 2.47
C GLY A 40 -0.12 9.26 0.96
N LEU A 41 -0.44 8.04 0.54
CA LEU A 41 -0.76 7.74 -0.87
C LEU A 41 -1.94 8.57 -1.39
N PHE A 42 -2.92 8.89 -0.56
CA PHE A 42 -4.10 9.64 -0.99
C PHE A 42 -3.95 11.11 -0.58
N ALA A 43 -4.16 12.01 -1.53
CA ALA A 43 -4.28 13.43 -1.21
C ALA A 43 -5.54 13.65 -0.35
N LYS A 44 -5.41 14.52 0.65
CA LYS A 44 -6.47 14.77 1.63
C LYS A 44 -7.71 15.36 0.95
N ASP A 45 -7.52 16.46 0.24
CA ASP A 45 -8.61 17.31 -0.27
C ASP A 45 -8.63 17.42 -1.80
N GLU A 46 -7.78 16.66 -2.49
CA GLU A 46 -7.71 16.65 -3.96
C GLU A 46 -8.35 15.40 -4.59
N GLU A 47 -8.81 15.57 -5.82
CA GLU A 47 -9.46 14.56 -6.65
C GLU A 47 -8.77 14.48 -8.02
N GLN A 48 -8.99 13.37 -8.73
CA GLN A 48 -8.52 13.18 -10.10
C GLN A 48 -9.59 12.45 -10.91
N THR A 49 -9.64 12.75 -12.20
CA THR A 49 -10.46 12.02 -13.17
C THR A 49 -9.64 10.89 -13.78
N ILE A 50 -10.23 9.69 -13.82
CA ILE A 50 -9.67 8.52 -14.52
C ILE A 50 -10.63 8.07 -15.61
N VAL A 51 -10.10 7.46 -16.66
CA VAL A 51 -10.92 6.87 -17.74
C VAL A 51 -10.74 5.35 -17.71
N ILE A 52 -11.83 4.61 -17.48
CA ILE A 52 -11.85 3.14 -17.53
C ILE A 52 -12.92 2.72 -18.52
N ALA A 53 -12.53 1.96 -19.55
CA ALA A 53 -13.45 1.50 -20.60
C ALA A 53 -14.27 2.64 -21.25
N GLY A 54 -13.66 3.82 -21.40
CA GLY A 54 -14.30 5.01 -21.96
C GLY A 54 -15.24 5.75 -21.00
N ILE A 55 -15.33 5.32 -19.73
CA ILE A 55 -16.11 6.00 -18.70
C ILE A 55 -15.18 6.85 -17.85
N GLU A 56 -15.51 8.13 -17.74
CA GLU A 56 -14.86 9.07 -16.82
C GLU A 56 -15.40 8.87 -15.40
N GLU A 57 -14.49 8.72 -14.45
CA GLU A 57 -14.80 8.57 -13.04
C GLU A 57 -13.91 9.49 -12.21
N THR A 58 -14.52 10.19 -11.25
CA THR A 58 -13.77 11.00 -10.28
C THR A 58 -13.45 10.18 -9.05
N ILE A 59 -12.18 10.13 -8.68
CA ILE A 59 -11.70 9.44 -7.49
C ILE A 59 -10.80 10.36 -6.65
N ALA A 60 -10.50 9.96 -5.42
CA ALA A 60 -9.47 10.63 -4.64
C ALA A 60 -8.13 10.63 -5.40
N LYS A 61 -7.46 11.79 -5.43
CA LYS A 61 -6.13 11.91 -6.03
C LYS A 61 -5.15 11.00 -5.29
N ARG A 62 -4.37 10.25 -6.05
CA ARG A 62 -3.28 9.42 -5.55
C ARG A 62 -1.98 10.18 -5.78
N ASN A 63 -1.24 10.36 -4.70
CA ASN A 63 0.15 10.80 -4.71
C ASN A 63 1.05 9.68 -5.23
N ASN A 64 2.35 9.91 -5.20
CA ASN A 64 3.35 8.97 -5.71
C ASN A 64 3.33 7.60 -5.00
N TYR A 65 3.48 6.50 -5.74
CA TYR A 65 3.54 5.16 -5.11
C TYR A 65 4.80 4.92 -4.27
N ALA A 66 5.83 5.77 -4.37
CA ALA A 66 6.98 5.75 -3.49
C ALA A 66 6.61 5.87 -2.00
N TYR A 67 5.50 6.54 -1.65
CA TYR A 67 4.93 6.51 -0.29
C TYR A 67 4.58 5.10 0.19
N CYS A 68 4.00 4.30 -0.71
CA CYS A 68 3.67 2.90 -0.41
C CYS A 68 4.92 2.06 -0.29
N ILE A 69 5.96 2.33 -1.10
CA ILE A 69 7.23 1.63 -0.98
C ILE A 69 7.87 1.98 0.36
N ALA A 70 7.95 3.26 0.74
CA ALA A 70 8.51 3.69 2.01
C ALA A 70 7.82 3.07 3.24
N ILE A 71 6.49 2.98 3.23
CA ILE A 71 5.77 2.52 4.42
C ILE A 71 5.40 1.04 4.36
N CYS A 72 4.82 0.60 3.24
CA CYS A 72 4.15 -0.69 3.12
C CYS A 72 5.07 -1.81 2.62
N SER A 73 6.29 -1.51 2.17
CA SER A 73 7.27 -2.52 1.74
C SER A 73 8.17 -3.05 2.86
N GLY A 74 7.98 -2.59 4.11
CA GLY A 74 8.82 -2.99 5.22
C GLY A 74 9.87 -1.96 5.63
N MET A 75 9.80 -0.68 5.24
CA MET A 75 10.89 0.27 5.53
C MET A 75 10.62 1.10 6.78
N ALA A 76 9.52 1.84 6.90
CA ALA A 76 9.19 2.53 8.16
C ALA A 76 8.12 1.83 8.98
N GLY A 77 7.14 1.28 8.27
CA GLY A 77 5.91 0.75 8.83
C GLY A 77 5.01 1.76 9.55
N GLN A 78 5.42 3.03 9.71
CA GLN A 78 4.66 4.11 10.37
C GLN A 78 5.18 5.48 9.89
N ASN A 79 4.29 6.47 9.73
CA ASN A 79 4.69 7.87 9.49
C ASN A 79 3.63 8.83 10.04
N LYS A 80 2.38 8.76 9.54
CA LYS A 80 1.32 9.73 9.89
C LYS A 80 0.70 9.54 11.28
N PHE A 81 0.43 8.31 11.69
CA PHE A 81 -0.21 8.03 12.99
C PHE A 81 0.76 7.26 13.87
N LYS A 82 1.11 7.81 15.04
CA LYS A 82 2.07 7.21 15.97
C LYS A 82 1.45 6.15 16.90
N ASP A 83 0.13 6.12 17.00
CA ASP A 83 -0.61 5.23 17.92
C ASP A 83 -0.82 3.81 17.37
N TRP A 84 -0.66 3.63 16.06
CA TRP A 84 -0.77 2.33 15.39
C TRP A 84 0.15 2.26 14.18
N SER A 85 0.49 1.05 13.74
CA SER A 85 1.45 0.85 12.65
C SER A 85 0.95 -0.14 11.60
N THR A 86 1.54 -0.11 10.41
CA THR A 86 1.38 -1.22 9.46
C THR A 86 2.03 -2.50 9.97
N TRP A 87 1.68 -3.63 9.37
CA TRP A 87 2.31 -4.94 9.65
C TRP A 87 3.65 -5.13 8.93
N SER A 88 4.27 -4.04 8.48
CA SER A 88 5.60 -4.05 7.89
C SER A 88 6.61 -4.63 8.89
N PRO A 89 7.37 -5.68 8.52
CA PRO A 89 8.16 -6.46 9.49
C PRO A 89 9.43 -5.74 9.96
N PHE A 90 10.07 -5.03 9.03
CA PHE A 90 11.32 -4.31 9.28
C PHE A 90 11.02 -2.81 9.42
N ARG A 91 11.85 -2.12 10.19
CA ARG A 91 11.74 -0.68 10.43
C ARG A 91 13.12 -0.06 10.41
N PHE A 92 13.27 1.02 9.66
CA PHE A 92 14.38 1.93 9.71
C PHE A 92 14.06 2.93 10.81
N ASP A 93 14.97 3.09 11.76
CA ASP A 93 14.77 3.94 12.93
C ASP A 93 14.68 5.44 12.56
N ASP A 94 15.22 5.84 11.41
CA ASP A 94 15.46 7.24 11.03
C ASP A 94 14.42 7.86 10.08
N ILE A 95 13.19 7.34 10.00
CA ILE A 95 12.13 7.96 9.18
C ILE A 95 11.43 9.03 10.01
N GLU A 96 12.12 10.15 10.24
CA GLU A 96 11.52 11.24 10.99
C GLU A 96 10.41 11.95 10.20
N LYS A 97 10.54 12.09 8.87
CA LYS A 97 9.50 12.62 7.97
C LYS A 97 9.68 12.14 6.52
N LEU A 98 8.70 11.42 5.98
CA LEU A 98 8.63 11.26 4.53
C LEU A 98 8.23 12.60 3.89
N PRO A 99 8.98 13.10 2.87
CA PRO A 99 8.58 14.31 2.16
C PRO A 99 7.26 14.07 1.45
N LEU A 100 6.30 14.99 1.58
CA LEU A 100 4.95 14.89 0.99
C LEU A 100 4.88 15.57 -0.40
N ASP A 101 5.93 15.41 -1.20
CA ASP A 101 6.06 15.90 -2.57
C ASP A 101 6.78 14.85 -3.45
N ASP A 102 7.21 15.22 -4.67
CA ASP A 102 7.85 14.29 -5.61
C ASP A 102 9.29 13.88 -5.21
N THR A 103 9.94 14.59 -4.28
CA THR A 103 11.27 14.23 -3.76
C THR A 103 11.25 12.91 -2.96
N VAL A 104 10.06 12.38 -2.65
CA VAL A 104 9.87 11.06 -2.04
C VAL A 104 10.54 9.93 -2.83
N ILE A 105 10.66 10.08 -4.16
CA ILE A 105 11.34 9.06 -4.99
C ILE A 105 12.81 8.98 -4.60
N GLU A 106 13.51 10.11 -4.61
CA GLU A 106 14.92 10.20 -4.26
C GLU A 106 15.14 9.81 -2.79
N TYR A 107 14.24 10.23 -1.90
CA TYR A 107 14.25 9.83 -0.50
C TYR A 107 14.22 8.30 -0.35
N VAL A 108 13.31 7.62 -1.06
CA VAL A 108 13.20 6.15 -0.99
C VAL A 108 14.43 5.46 -1.59
N GLN A 109 14.98 5.99 -2.68
CA GLN A 109 16.22 5.47 -3.27
C GLN A 109 17.40 5.58 -2.29
N ASN A 110 17.57 6.74 -1.67
CA ASN A 110 18.62 6.97 -0.67
C ASN A 110 18.43 6.11 0.58
N MET A 111 17.18 5.91 1.01
CA MET A 111 16.85 4.99 2.12
C MET A 111 17.26 3.55 1.79
N PHE A 112 17.05 3.08 0.56
CA PHE A 112 17.49 1.75 0.13
C PHE A 112 19.01 1.64 0.11
N ALA A 113 19.70 2.64 -0.47
CA ALA A 113 21.16 2.68 -0.50
C ALA A 113 21.75 2.61 0.91
N LYS A 114 21.26 3.46 1.83
CA LYS A 114 21.67 3.46 3.24
C LYS A 114 21.38 2.13 3.93
N GLY A 115 20.23 1.51 3.65
CA GLY A 115 19.87 0.20 4.20
C GLY A 115 20.85 -0.89 3.77
N VAL A 116 21.22 -0.89 2.49
CA VAL A 116 22.22 -1.82 1.94
C VAL A 116 23.61 -1.55 2.53
N GLU A 117 24.04 -0.29 2.60
CA GLU A 117 25.33 0.11 3.19
C GLU A 117 25.44 -0.23 4.68
N LYS A 118 24.35 -0.05 5.45
CA LYS A 118 24.30 -0.39 6.88
C LYS A 118 24.43 -1.91 7.12
N GLY A 119 23.99 -2.73 6.17
CA GLY A 119 23.98 -4.18 6.30
C GLY A 119 22.87 -4.68 7.24
N GLY A 120 22.99 -5.93 7.69
CA GLY A 120 22.06 -6.52 8.68
C GLY A 120 20.62 -6.64 8.17
N LEU A 121 19.67 -6.34 9.05
CA LEU A 121 18.24 -6.52 8.81
C LEU A 121 17.70 -5.55 7.76
N GLU A 122 18.25 -4.35 7.68
CA GLU A 122 17.90 -3.33 6.70
C GLU A 122 18.31 -3.75 5.29
N ALA A 123 19.53 -4.26 5.12
CA ALA A 123 19.98 -4.81 3.84
C ALA A 123 19.16 -6.06 3.45
N GLU A 124 18.95 -6.99 4.38
CA GLU A 124 18.09 -8.17 4.15
C GLU A 124 16.68 -7.75 3.71
N ASN A 125 16.15 -6.71 4.32
CA ASN A 125 14.84 -6.18 3.99
C ASN A 125 14.77 -5.60 2.57
N VAL A 126 15.80 -4.89 2.12
CA VAL A 126 15.88 -4.40 0.74
C VAL A 126 16.02 -5.57 -0.24
N TYR A 127 16.92 -6.52 0.01
CA TYR A 127 17.12 -7.68 -0.87
C TYR A 127 15.86 -8.53 -1.01
N ARG A 128 15.20 -8.82 0.11
CA ARG A 128 13.92 -9.55 0.10
C ARG A 128 12.86 -8.81 -0.69
N LEU A 129 12.80 -7.47 -0.67
CA LEU A 129 11.83 -6.72 -1.47
C LEU A 129 12.06 -6.91 -2.98
N VAL A 130 13.32 -6.84 -3.38
CA VAL A 130 13.76 -7.00 -4.77
C VAL A 130 13.48 -8.43 -5.24
N GLU A 131 13.95 -9.43 -4.52
CA GLU A 131 13.74 -10.86 -4.83
C GLU A 131 12.25 -11.19 -4.96
N ASN A 132 11.43 -10.69 -4.03
CA ASN A 132 9.99 -10.90 -4.04
C ASN A 132 9.26 -10.27 -5.22
N SER A 133 9.86 -9.27 -5.85
CA SER A 133 9.34 -8.65 -7.08
C SER A 133 9.67 -9.51 -8.30
N PHE A 134 10.80 -10.23 -8.30
CA PHE A 134 11.19 -11.15 -9.37
C PHE A 134 10.47 -12.49 -9.33
N ILE A 135 10.32 -13.11 -8.15
CA ILE A 135 9.68 -14.44 -8.01
C ILE A 135 8.15 -14.36 -8.23
N GLY A 136 7.57 -13.17 -8.10
CA GLY A 136 6.13 -12.96 -8.16
C GLY A 136 5.41 -13.42 -6.88
N ARG A 137 4.14 -13.01 -6.70
CA ARG A 137 3.40 -13.20 -5.45
C ARG A 137 3.06 -14.64 -5.08
N ASN A 138 2.91 -15.53 -6.06
CA ASN A 138 2.29 -16.85 -5.86
C ASN A 138 3.28 -17.99 -5.62
N ASN A 139 4.57 -17.81 -5.95
CA ASN A 139 5.58 -18.88 -5.88
C ASN A 139 6.56 -18.71 -4.71
N LYS A 140 6.09 -18.14 -3.59
CA LYS A 140 6.94 -17.80 -2.45
C LYS A 140 6.91 -18.89 -1.38
N PRO A 141 8.05 -19.34 -0.85
CA PRO A 141 8.05 -20.16 0.35
C PRO A 141 7.57 -19.33 1.54
N ALA A 142 6.94 -19.96 2.53
CA ALA A 142 6.33 -19.27 3.67
C ALA A 142 7.30 -18.37 4.45
N LYS A 143 8.59 -18.74 4.50
CA LYS A 143 9.67 -17.95 5.13
C LYS A 143 9.97 -16.61 4.44
N ASP A 144 9.56 -16.47 3.17
CA ASP A 144 9.76 -15.27 2.36
C ASP A 144 8.45 -14.49 2.16
N PHE A 145 7.38 -14.93 2.86
CA PHE A 145 6.16 -14.14 2.97
C PHE A 145 6.46 -12.83 3.67
N ARG A 146 6.26 -11.73 2.95
CA ARG A 146 6.33 -10.39 3.53
C ARG A 146 4.92 -9.87 3.72
N PRO A 147 4.51 -9.55 4.96
CA PRO A 147 3.31 -8.74 5.15
C PRO A 147 3.55 -7.37 4.50
N SER A 148 3.05 -7.19 3.28
CA SER A 148 2.93 -5.87 2.67
C SER A 148 1.75 -5.17 3.32
N CYS A 149 1.89 -3.88 3.66
CA CYS A 149 0.69 -3.14 4.07
C CYS A 149 -0.33 -3.09 2.90
N GLY A 150 -1.60 -3.10 3.26
CA GLY A 150 -2.72 -2.99 2.32
C GLY A 150 -3.93 -2.33 2.97
N PHE A 151 -3.75 -1.57 4.05
CA PHE A 151 -4.85 -1.10 4.88
C PHE A 151 -5.80 -0.11 4.18
N CYS A 152 -5.29 0.68 3.23
CA CYS A 152 -6.14 1.49 2.38
C CYS A 152 -7.04 0.65 1.45
N GLN A 153 -6.60 -0.54 1.08
CA GLN A 153 -7.38 -1.52 0.32
C GLN A 153 -8.33 -2.29 1.24
N LEU A 154 -7.83 -2.78 2.38
CA LEU A 154 -8.58 -3.57 3.36
C LEU A 154 -9.70 -2.77 4.02
N VAL A 155 -9.54 -1.45 4.22
CA VAL A 155 -10.61 -0.61 4.75
C VAL A 155 -11.79 -0.49 3.78
N CYS A 156 -11.57 -0.64 2.47
CA CYS A 156 -12.61 -0.42 1.46
C CYS A 156 -13.52 -1.66 1.32
N GLY A 157 -14.49 -1.79 2.24
CA GLY A 157 -15.54 -2.82 2.21
C GLY A 157 -16.69 -2.53 1.24
N ALA A 158 -17.66 -3.45 1.15
CA ALA A 158 -18.80 -3.33 0.24
C ALA A 158 -19.77 -2.23 0.68
N THR A 159 -20.00 -2.09 2.00
CA THR A 159 -20.90 -1.08 2.57
C THR A 159 -20.14 -0.07 3.44
N MET A 160 -20.76 1.07 3.75
CA MET A 160 -20.19 2.02 4.72
C MET A 160 -20.07 1.44 6.12
N LYS A 161 -20.93 0.49 6.51
CA LYS A 161 -20.82 -0.25 7.77
C LYS A 161 -19.53 -1.06 7.79
N ASP A 162 -19.27 -1.85 6.74
CA ASP A 162 -18.06 -2.67 6.62
C ASP A 162 -16.78 -1.82 6.60
N LYS A 163 -16.85 -0.64 5.94
CA LYS A 163 -15.74 0.30 5.86
C LYS A 163 -15.37 0.86 7.24
N LYS A 164 -16.38 1.29 8.01
CA LYS A 164 -16.19 1.79 9.39
C LYS A 164 -15.67 0.70 10.33
N GLU A 165 -16.22 -0.50 10.24
CA GLU A 165 -15.77 -1.62 11.07
C GLU A 165 -14.31 -1.96 10.81
N SER A 166 -13.91 -2.06 9.54
CA SER A 166 -12.51 -2.32 9.20
C SER A 166 -11.58 -1.17 9.58
N TYR A 167 -12.02 0.08 9.42
CA TYR A 167 -11.24 1.23 9.87
C TYR A 167 -10.96 1.13 11.37
N ASN A 168 -12.00 0.90 12.18
CA ASN A 168 -11.86 0.76 13.63
C ASN A 168 -10.92 -0.39 14.01
N LYS A 169 -11.01 -1.54 13.33
CA LYS A 169 -10.08 -2.66 13.56
C LYS A 169 -8.63 -2.30 13.25
N ILE A 170 -8.39 -1.55 12.18
CA ILE A 170 -7.04 -1.14 11.77
C ILE A 170 -6.45 -0.14 12.78
N VAL A 171 -7.15 0.95 13.08
CA VAL A 171 -6.58 2.02 13.92
C VAL A 171 -6.45 1.62 15.39
N ASN A 172 -7.22 0.63 15.86
CA ASN A 172 -7.11 0.09 17.21
C ASN A 172 -6.23 -1.19 17.27
N SER A 173 -5.53 -1.55 16.19
CA SER A 173 -4.66 -2.74 16.18
C SER A 173 -3.33 -2.54 16.91
N GLY A 174 -3.00 -1.30 17.30
CA GLY A 174 -1.74 -0.95 17.95
C GLY A 174 -0.53 -1.00 17.00
N CYS A 175 0.66 -1.02 17.60
CA CYS A 175 1.92 -1.14 16.88
C CYS A 175 2.38 -2.60 16.88
N ILE A 176 2.82 -3.09 15.71
CA ILE A 176 3.35 -4.45 15.57
C ILE A 176 4.85 -4.35 15.33
N GLU A 177 5.63 -5.04 16.16
CA GLU A 177 7.06 -5.23 15.96
C GLU A 177 7.31 -6.71 15.70
N GLU A 178 7.89 -7.03 14.53
CA GLU A 178 8.32 -8.40 14.29
C GLU A 178 9.59 -8.68 15.11
N LYS A 179 9.50 -9.61 16.05
CA LYS A 179 10.68 -10.12 16.77
C LYS A 179 11.41 -11.09 15.86
N ILE A 180 12.43 -10.59 15.18
CA ILE A 180 13.33 -11.43 14.39
C ILE A 180 14.12 -12.30 15.37
N LYS A 181 13.85 -13.60 15.37
CA LYS A 181 14.67 -14.56 16.11
C LYS A 181 16.06 -14.57 15.46
N LYS A 182 17.05 -14.07 16.21
CA LYS A 182 18.48 -14.24 15.89
C LYS A 182 18.85 -15.71 15.84
#